data_AF-A0A841E516-F1
#
_entry.id   AF-A0A841E516-F1
#
_cell.length_a   1.000
_cell.length_b   1.000
_cell.length_c   1.000
_cell.angle_alpha   90.00
_cell.angle_beta   90.00
_cell.angle_gamma   90.00
#
_symmetry.space_group_name_H-M   'P 1'
#
loop_
_entity.id
_entity.type
_entity.pdbx_description
1 polymer ?
#
loop_
_entity_poly.entity_id
_entity_poly.type
_entity_poly.pdbx_seq_one_letter_code
_entity_poly.pdbx_strand_id
1 'polypeptide(L)'
;MKPEIPTGPIETEPHRDPAWIRAQQTIPYTDEVRAQRRREDAAIILDELAAAGVELGAYDRRMIAWLADWEYGTLVTIASWIQRARAAGNPAPRSRSTKRQS
;
A
#
# COMPACT_ATOMS: atom_id res chain seq x y z
N MET A 1 -3.10 -3.58 -13.17
CA MET A 1 -2.41 -4.56 -12.31
C MET A 1 -2.11 -3.86 -10.99
N LYS A 2 -2.51 -4.44 -9.85
CA LYS A 2 -2.25 -3.85 -8.53
C LYS A 2 -0.75 -3.94 -8.24
N PRO A 3 -0.08 -2.87 -7.78
CA PRO A 3 1.32 -2.95 -7.41
C PRO A 3 1.51 -3.94 -6.25
N GLU A 4 2.57 -4.73 -6.32
CA GLU A 4 2.98 -5.55 -5.19
C GLU A 4 3.56 -4.64 -4.10
N ILE A 5 2.97 -4.69 -2.90
CA ILE A 5 3.41 -3.91 -1.75
C ILE A 5 4.45 -4.73 -0.98
N PRO A 6 5.68 -4.23 -0.76
CA PRO A 6 6.69 -4.94 0.02
C PRO A 6 6.20 -5.26 1.43
N THR A 7 6.41 -6.50 1.88
CA THR A 7 5.94 -7.02 3.18
C THR A 7 6.98 -6.88 4.30
N GLY A 8 8.24 -6.59 3.97
CA GLY A 8 9.35 -6.36 4.90
C GLY A 8 9.75 -4.89 5.01
N PRO A 9 10.70 -4.53 5.90
CA PRO A 9 11.29 -3.20 5.96
C PRO A 9 11.75 -2.73 4.58
N ILE A 10 11.51 -1.45 4.28
CA ILE A 10 11.85 -0.83 2.99
C ILE A 10 13.12 -0.02 3.21
N GLU A 11 14.24 -0.52 2.67
CA GLU A 11 15.56 0.11 2.78
C GLU A 11 15.90 0.98 1.55
N THR A 12 15.17 0.80 0.45
CA THR A 12 15.35 1.55 -0.81
C THR A 12 14.02 2.06 -1.32
N GLU A 13 14.03 3.22 -1.96
CA GLU A 13 12.80 3.82 -2.50
C GLU A 13 12.05 2.85 -3.43
N PRO A 14 10.78 2.54 -3.15
CA PRO A 14 10.00 1.69 -4.03
C PRO A 14 9.59 2.49 -5.27
N HIS A 15 9.99 2.01 -6.44
CA HIS A 15 9.59 2.57 -7.72
C HIS A 15 8.43 1.77 -8.31
N ARG A 16 7.57 2.44 -9.10
CA ARG A 16 6.67 1.70 -9.99
C ARG A 16 7.48 0.91 -10.99
N ASP A 17 6.90 -0.21 -11.44
CA ASP A 17 7.46 -0.99 -12.54
C ASP A 17 7.82 -0.06 -13.72
N PRO A 18 9.08 -0.04 -14.18
CA PRO A 18 9.50 0.75 -15.34
C PRO A 18 8.69 0.46 -16.62
N ALA A 19 8.10 -0.73 -16.77
CA ALA A 19 7.16 -1.03 -17.84
C ALA A 19 5.88 -0.20 -17.72
N TRP A 20 5.35 -0.01 -16.51
CA TRP A 20 4.21 0.86 -16.25
C TRP A 20 4.55 2.33 -16.54
N ILE A 21 5.73 2.79 -16.13
CA ILE A 21 6.19 4.18 -16.39
C ILE A 21 6.27 4.44 -17.90
N ARG A 22 6.90 3.53 -18.65
CA ARG A 22 7.00 3.64 -20.12
C ARG A 22 5.65 3.58 -20.82
N ALA A 23 4.74 2.73 -20.34
CA ALA A 23 3.37 2.67 -20.86
C ALA A 23 2.60 3.98 -20.62
N GLN A 24 2.90 4.72 -19.55
CA GLN A 24 2.28 6.02 -19.29
C GLN A 24 2.88 7.17 -20.09
N GLN A 25 4.15 7.11 -20.47
CA GLN A 25 4.81 8.16 -21.25
C GLN A 25 4.21 8.36 -22.65
N THR A 26 3.49 7.36 -23.17
CA THR A 26 2.81 7.44 -24.47
C THR A 26 1.35 7.89 -24.37
N ILE A 27 0.83 8.05 -23.16
CA ILE A 27 -0.56 8.47 -22.92
C ILE A 27 -0.60 10.00 -22.83
N PRO A 28 -1.48 10.68 -23.60
CA PRO A 28 -1.70 12.11 -23.45
C PRO A 28 -2.05 12.45 -22.00
N TYR A 29 -1.35 13.43 -21.44
CA TYR A 29 -1.58 13.85 -20.07
C TYR A 29 -2.84 14.73 -19.98
N THR A 30 -3.99 14.08 -19.83
CA THR A 30 -5.29 14.76 -19.62
C THR A 30 -5.70 14.74 -18.15
N ASP A 31 -6.68 15.57 -17.81
CA ASP A 31 -7.24 15.59 -16.45
C ASP A 31 -7.90 14.26 -16.07
N GLU A 32 -8.47 13.53 -17.02
CA GLU A 32 -9.04 12.21 -16.80
C GLU A 32 -7.96 11.18 -16.45
N VAL A 33 -6.83 11.21 -17.17
CA VAL A 33 -5.67 10.34 -16.90
C VAL A 33 -5.09 10.65 -15.52
N ARG A 34 -4.95 11.94 -15.18
CA ARG A 34 -4.52 12.38 -13.84
C ARG A 34 -5.50 11.89 -12.77
N ALA A 35 -6.80 12.05 -12.98
CA ALA A 35 -7.83 11.62 -12.03
C ALA A 35 -7.82 10.09 -11.84
N GLN A 36 -7.63 9.33 -12.93
CA GLN A 36 -7.51 7.88 -12.87
C GLN A 36 -6.28 7.45 -12.08
N ARG A 37 -5.10 8.03 -12.35
CA ARG A 37 -3.88 7.76 -11.59
C ARG A 37 -4.08 8.01 -10.10
N ARG A 38 -4.68 9.15 -9.71
CA ARG A 38 -4.96 9.46 -8.30
C ARG A 38 -5.89 8.44 -7.64
N ARG A 39 -6.88 7.91 -8.37
CA ARG A 39 -7.74 6.83 -7.85
C ARG A 39 -6.95 5.54 -7.60
N GLU A 40 -6.07 5.17 -8.53
CA GLU A 40 -5.21 4.00 -8.39
C GLU A 40 -4.21 4.15 -7.24
N ASP A 41 -3.60 5.33 -7.11
CA ASP A 41 -2.69 5.67 -6.03
C ASP A 41 -3.40 5.66 -4.66
N ALA A 42 -4.60 6.24 -4.57
CA ALA A 42 -5.41 6.19 -3.34
C ALA A 42 -5.77 4.74 -2.93
N ALA A 43 -6.04 3.87 -3.90
CA ALA A 43 -6.40 2.47 -3.64
C ALA A 43 -5.29 1.69 -2.91
N ILE A 44 -4.01 2.06 -3.09
CA ILE A 44 -2.87 1.41 -2.43
C ILE A 44 -3.03 1.47 -0.90
N ILE A 45 -3.42 2.63 -0.36
CA ILE A 45 -3.60 2.81 1.09
C ILE A 45 -4.99 2.33 1.52
N LEU A 46 -6.03 2.63 0.75
CA LEU A 46 -7.42 2.25 1.09
C LEU A 46 -7.58 0.74 1.26
N ASP A 47 -6.97 -0.04 0.37
CA ASP A 47 -7.06 -1.51 0.42
C ASP A 47 -6.42 -2.07 1.70
N GLU A 48 -5.25 -1.55 2.10
CA GLU A 48 -4.56 -2.03 3.31
C GLU A 48 -5.26 -1.58 4.59
N LEU A 49 -5.82 -0.36 4.63
CA LEU A 49 -6.64 0.11 5.76
C LEU A 49 -7.91 -0.74 5.90
N ALA A 50 -8.60 -1.04 4.79
CA ALA A 50 -9.76 -1.91 4.80
C ALA A 50 -9.41 -3.33 5.25
N ALA A 51 -8.30 -3.89 4.76
CA ALA A 51 -7.81 -5.20 5.19
C ALA A 51 -7.39 -5.23 6.67
N ALA A 52 -6.99 -4.09 7.24
CA ALA A 52 -6.72 -3.91 8.67
C ALA A 52 -7.97 -3.63 9.51
N GLY A 53 -9.17 -3.52 8.89
CA GLY A 53 -10.41 -3.24 9.58
C GLY A 53 -10.53 -1.80 10.12
N VAL A 54 -9.78 -0.85 9.54
CA VAL A 54 -9.81 0.54 9.97
C VAL A 54 -11.06 1.23 9.41
N GLU A 55 -11.90 1.76 10.31
CA GLU A 55 -13.01 2.65 9.92
C GLU A 55 -12.47 4.01 9.48
N LEU A 56 -12.99 4.53 8.36
CA LEU A 56 -12.53 5.81 7.77
C LEU A 56 -13.63 6.86 7.79
N GLY A 57 -13.33 7.97 8.45
CA GLY A 57 -14.13 9.19 8.41
C GLY A 57 -13.93 9.99 7.12
N ALA A 58 -14.69 11.09 7.00
CA ALA A 58 -14.62 11.97 5.84
C ALA A 58 -13.25 12.64 5.69
N TYR A 59 -12.62 13.03 6.80
CA TYR A 59 -11.31 13.68 6.77
C TYR A 59 -10.20 12.69 6.40
N ASP A 60 -10.26 11.44 6.86
CA ASP A 60 -9.28 10.40 6.47
C ASP A 60 -9.30 10.18 4.96
N ARG A 61 -10.50 10.10 4.37
CA ARG A 61 -10.67 9.96 2.92
C ARG A 61 -10.12 11.18 2.16
N ARG A 62 -10.31 12.39 2.70
CA ARG A 62 -9.71 13.61 2.15
C ARG A 62 -8.18 13.57 2.24
N MET A 63 -7.63 13.12 3.36
CA MET A 63 -6.19 12.98 3.55
C MET A 63 -5.60 11.95 2.60
N ILE A 64 -6.27 10.81 2.40
CA ILE A 64 -5.83 9.79 1.43
C ILE A 64 -5.89 10.33 0.00
N ALA A 65 -6.94 11.08 -0.36
CA ALA A 65 -7.04 11.72 -1.66
C ALA A 65 -5.94 12.77 -1.90
N TRP A 66 -5.56 13.50 -0.85
CA TRP A 66 -4.43 14.44 -0.88
C TRP A 66 -3.09 13.72 -0.98
N LEU A 67 -2.88 12.64 -0.22
CA LEU A 67 -1.69 11.79 -0.29
C LEU A 67 -1.55 11.13 -1.67
N ALA A 68 -2.64 10.76 -2.32
CA ALA A 68 -2.60 10.14 -3.65
C ALA A 68 -2.06 11.07 -4.76
N ASP A 69 -1.87 12.36 -4.47
CA ASP A 69 -1.18 13.31 -5.36
C ASP A 69 0.33 13.38 -5.10
N TRP A 70 0.82 12.70 -4.05
CA TRP A 70 2.23 12.60 -3.71
C TRP A 70 2.93 11.46 -4.47
N GLU A 71 4.22 11.26 -4.17
CA GLU A 71 5.04 10.23 -4.77
C GLU A 71 4.60 8.81 -4.40
N TYR A 72 4.67 7.91 -5.38
CA TYR A 72 4.31 6.51 -5.23
C TYR A 72 5.09 5.82 -4.10
N GLY A 73 6.37 6.17 -3.93
CA GLY A 73 7.23 5.60 -2.89
C GLY A 73 6.68 5.85 -1.49
N THR A 74 6.11 7.04 -1.25
CA THR A 74 5.45 7.38 0.01
C THR A 74 4.23 6.51 0.27
N LEU A 75 3.37 6.34 -0.74
CA LEU A 75 2.12 5.57 -0.62
C LEU A 75 2.40 4.09 -0.31
N VAL A 76 3.34 3.49 -1.04
CA VAL A 76 3.75 2.10 -0.83
C VAL A 76 4.37 1.91 0.54
N THR A 77 5.18 2.86 1.00
CA THR A 77 5.79 2.79 2.34
C THR A 77 4.75 2.80 3.44
N ILE A 78 3.74 3.67 3.36
CA ILE A 78 2.64 3.73 4.31
C ILE A 78 1.82 2.43 4.28
N ALA A 79 1.46 1.94 3.09
CA ALA A 79 0.69 0.70 2.94
C ALA A 79 1.46 -0.52 3.50
N SER A 80 2.77 -0.57 3.29
CA SER A 80 3.67 -1.57 3.87
C SER A 80 3.68 -1.52 5.41
N TRP A 81 3.67 -0.32 6.02
CA TRP A 81 3.56 -0.18 7.46
C TRP A 81 2.24 -0.73 8.01
N ILE A 82 1.12 -0.40 7.36
CA ILE A 82 -0.21 -0.88 7.77
C ILE A 82 -0.26 -2.41 7.73
N GLN A 83 0.25 -3.01 6.64
CA GLN A 83 0.31 -4.45 6.48
C GLN A 83 1.13 -5.13 7.58
N ARG A 84 2.32 -4.59 7.90
CA ARG A 84 3.17 -5.14 8.97
C ARG A 84 2.58 -4.94 10.35
N ALA A 85 1.96 -3.80 10.62
CA ALA A 85 1.28 -3.53 11.88
C ALA A 85 0.12 -4.52 12.09
N ARG A 86 -0.68 -4.77 11.05
CA ARG A 86 -1.74 -5.80 11.06
C ARG A 86 -1.18 -7.18 11.38
N ALA A 87 -0.08 -7.58 10.74
CA ALA A 87 0.56 -8.87 10.98
C ALA A 87 1.14 -8.99 12.40
N ALA A 88 1.71 -7.91 12.95
CA ALA A 88 2.24 -7.88 14.31
C ALA A 88 1.13 -7.97 15.38
N GLY A 89 -0.05 -7.38 15.10
CA GLY A 89 -1.23 -7.44 15.97
C GLY A 89 -1.99 -8.78 15.94
N ASN A 90 -1.78 -9.58 14.90
CA ASN A 90 -2.35 -10.92 14.75
C ASN A 90 -1.26 -11.98 14.63
N PRO A 91 -0.43 -12.19 15.68
CA PRO A 91 0.62 -13.20 15.61
C PRO A 91 -0.02 -14.56 15.39
N ALA A 92 0.41 -15.25 14.33
CA ALA A 92 0.02 -16.63 14.08
C ALA A 92 0.21 -17.45 15.38
N PRO A 93 -0.67 -18.42 15.69
CA PRO A 93 -0.57 -19.21 16.90
C PRO A 93 0.83 -19.84 16.96
N ARG A 94 1.63 -19.43 17.94
CA ARG A 94 2.95 -20.01 18.18
C ARG A 94 2.72 -21.50 18.38
N SER A 95 3.22 -22.32 17.47
CA SER A 95 3.24 -23.76 17.65
C SER A 95 3.94 -24.03 18.98
N ARG A 96 3.19 -24.59 19.95
CA ARG A 96 3.79 -25.00 21.21
C ARG A 96 4.79 -26.10 20.87
N SER A 97 6.07 -25.77 20.97
CA SER A 97 7.14 -26.76 21.00
C SER A 97 6.86 -27.68 22.19
N THR A 98 6.33 -28.87 21.90
CA THR A 98 6.24 -29.96 22.87
C THR A 98 7.67 -30.36 23.20
N LYS A 99 8.18 -29.88 24.34
CA LYS A 99 9.38 -30.46 24.95
C LYS A 99 9.07 -31.94 25.20
N ARG A 100 9.64 -32.81 24.37
CA ARG A 100 9.66 -34.25 24.60
C ARG A 100 10.68 -34.49 25.71
N GLN A 101 10.20 -34.69 26.93
CA GLN A 101 11.02 -35.21 28.02
C GLN A 101 11.33 -36.69 27.71
N SER A 102 12.61 -37.03 27.67
CA SER A 102 13.14 -38.38 27.87
C SER A 102 14.51 -38.23 28.50
#